data_AF-A0A0R3PQK1-F1
#
_entry.id   AF-A0A0R3PQK1-F1
#
_cell.length_a   1.000
_cell.length_b   1.000
_cell.length_c   1.000
_cell.angle_alpha   90.00
_cell.angle_beta   90.00
_cell.angle_gamma   90.00
#
_symmetry.space_group_name_H-M   'P 1'
#
loop_
_entity.id
_entity.type
_entity.pdbx_description
1 polymer ?
#
loop_
_entity_poly.entity_id
_entity_poly.type
_entity_poly.pdbx_seq_one_letter_code
_entity_poly.pdbx_strand_id
1 'polypeptide(L)'
;MLLSRFHEAKQVGTLYHFLNFLLSVAFLCAKGIPQICPWIFTGDKECGIDPREREILVFLAVIIAWKGRKATNWLHYINNIFLFSKIANIALFFRADALTGILYLMAVVVVTILAPEPVYSGPEKITYFQGSELFQELDRDRKFNLPNLRFGKLDVGRWPKEADRFRVNAHPTSRQLPTICVFKDAKELKRRPLVSEKRRAIPFVFTQENCILDFDLLNIYNECLERLSTKDRRENNDDRKTR
;
A
#
# COMPACT_ATOMS: atom_id res chain seq x y z
N MET A 1 12.67 22.33 4.09
CA MET A 1 11.43 21.94 4.80
C MET A 1 10.18 22.61 4.21
N LEU A 2 10.20 23.91 3.91
CA LEU A 2 9.08 24.61 3.26
C LEU A 2 8.80 24.12 1.82
N LEU A 3 9.83 23.77 1.05
CA LEU A 3 9.68 23.32 -0.34
C LEU A 3 8.90 21.99 -0.49
N SER A 4 9.00 21.06 0.48
CA SER A 4 8.25 19.79 0.42
C SER A 4 6.75 20.01 0.68
N ARG A 5 6.40 21.00 1.50
CA ARG A 5 5.00 21.37 1.75
C ARG A 5 4.31 21.95 0.52
N PHE A 6 5.03 22.66 -0.34
CA PHE A 6 4.48 23.18 -1.59
C PHE A 6 4.21 22.09 -2.64
N HIS A 7 5.05 21.05 -2.69
CA HIS A 7 4.81 19.89 -3.57
C HIS A 7 3.58 19.08 -3.10
N GLU A 8 3.42 18.90 -1.78
CA GLU A 8 2.24 18.25 -1.20
C GLU A 8 0.96 19.05 -1.43
N ALA A 9 1.01 20.38 -1.34
CA ALA A 9 -0.14 21.26 -1.61
C ALA A 9 -0.60 21.21 -3.07
N LYS A 10 0.33 21.10 -4.03
CA LYS A 10 0.00 20.93 -5.45
C LYS A 10 -0.67 19.59 -5.75
N GLN A 11 -0.43 18.58 -4.91
CA GLN A 11 -1.04 17.26 -5.01
C GLN A 11 -2.48 17.23 -4.45
N VAL A 12 -2.77 18.05 -3.44
CA VAL A 12 -4.12 18.28 -2.88
C VAL A 12 -5.00 19.15 -3.79
N GLY A 13 -4.40 20.00 -4.63
CA GLY A 13 -5.11 20.79 -5.66
C GLY A 13 -5.53 20.00 -6.90
N THR A 14 -5.57 18.67 -6.84
CA THR A 14 -6.04 17.84 -7.96
C THR A 14 -7.56 17.90 -8.08
N LEU A 15 -8.05 17.87 -9.32
CA LEU A 15 -9.48 17.85 -9.65
C LEU A 15 -10.26 16.79 -8.84
N TYR A 16 -9.62 15.66 -8.56
CA TYR A 16 -10.12 14.63 -7.65
C TYR A 16 -10.55 15.17 -6.29
N HIS A 17 -9.67 15.83 -5.55
CA HIS A 17 -9.96 16.28 -4.18
C HIS A 17 -11.06 17.34 -4.16
N PHE A 18 -11.07 18.23 -5.16
CA PHE A 18 -12.11 19.25 -5.30
C PHE A 18 -13.50 18.63 -5.55
N LEU A 19 -13.62 17.74 -6.53
CA LEU A 19 -14.88 17.08 -6.85
C LEU A 19 -15.37 16.19 -5.69
N ASN A 20 -14.46 15.48 -5.03
CA ASN A 20 -14.80 14.65 -3.87
C ASN A 20 -15.23 15.47 -2.66
N PHE A 21 -14.61 16.63 -2.44
CA PHE A 21 -15.03 17.58 -1.41
C PHE A 21 -16.46 18.07 -1.69
N LEU A 22 -16.74 18.50 -2.94
CA LEU A 22 -18.08 18.94 -3.34
C LEU A 22 -19.12 17.85 -3.12
N LEU A 23 -18.84 16.60 -3.53
CA LEU A 23 -19.72 15.46 -3.29
C LEU A 23 -19.92 15.18 -1.80
N SER A 24 -18.91 15.39 -0.96
CA SER A 24 -18.97 15.12 0.47
C SER A 24 -19.85 16.11 1.24
N VAL A 25 -19.87 17.37 0.80
CA VAL A 25 -20.72 18.42 1.43
C VAL A 25 -22.06 18.60 0.73
N ALA A 26 -22.29 17.93 -0.40
CA ALA A 26 -23.44 18.12 -1.28
C ALA A 26 -24.80 18.09 -0.56
N PHE A 27 -25.05 17.11 0.33
CA PHE A 27 -26.33 17.01 1.03
C PHE A 27 -26.55 18.18 2.00
N LEU A 28 -25.50 18.57 2.74
CA LEU A 28 -25.54 19.71 3.65
C LEU A 28 -25.79 21.02 2.89
N CYS A 29 -25.19 21.20 1.72
CA CYS A 29 -25.44 22.36 0.88
C CYS A 29 -26.85 22.33 0.26
N ALA A 30 -27.29 21.16 -0.24
CA ALA A 30 -28.58 21.01 -0.89
C ALA A 30 -29.75 21.31 0.05
N LYS A 31 -29.71 20.78 1.28
CA LYS A 31 -30.82 20.93 2.24
C LYS A 31 -30.60 22.03 3.29
N GLY A 32 -29.34 22.37 3.59
CA GLY A 32 -28.99 23.35 4.61
C GLY A 32 -28.96 24.80 4.12
N ILE A 33 -28.91 25.04 2.80
CA ILE A 33 -28.95 26.39 2.22
C ILE A 33 -30.38 26.67 1.74
N PRO A 34 -31.11 27.61 2.36
CA PRO A 34 -32.52 27.89 2.04
C PRO A 34 -32.77 28.26 0.59
N GLN A 35 -31.78 28.84 -0.09
CA GLN A 35 -31.88 29.23 -1.50
C GLN A 35 -31.72 28.05 -2.46
N ILE A 36 -30.96 27.00 -2.08
CA ILE A 36 -30.65 25.85 -2.95
C ILE A 36 -31.71 24.75 -2.77
N CYS A 37 -32.22 24.58 -1.56
CA CYS A 37 -33.16 23.52 -1.21
C CYS A 37 -34.42 23.47 -2.11
N PRO A 38 -35.12 24.58 -2.39
CA PRO A 38 -36.32 24.57 -3.24
C PRO A 38 -36.04 24.18 -4.69
N TRP A 39 -34.82 24.39 -5.16
CA TRP A 39 -34.41 24.02 -6.52
C TRP A 39 -34.16 22.52 -6.68
N ILE A 40 -33.73 21.86 -5.59
CA ILE A 40 -33.34 20.44 -5.61
C ILE A 40 -34.46 19.54 -5.09
N PHE A 41 -35.19 19.98 -4.09
CA PHE A 41 -36.28 19.24 -3.47
C PHE A 41 -37.60 19.98 -3.72
N THR A 42 -38.33 19.55 -4.74
CA THR A 42 -39.63 20.13 -5.10
C THR A 42 -40.74 19.43 -4.33
N GLY A 43 -41.62 20.20 -3.67
CA GLY A 43 -42.75 19.71 -2.86
C GLY A 43 -42.73 20.24 -1.42
N ASP A 44 -43.80 20.01 -0.65
CA ASP A 44 -44.02 20.48 0.75
C ASP A 44 -43.00 19.94 1.79
N LYS A 45 -41.82 19.51 1.36
CA LYS A 45 -40.74 19.04 2.22
C LYS A 45 -40.04 20.26 2.82
N GLU A 46 -40.07 20.36 4.14
CA GLU A 46 -39.45 21.45 4.88
C GLU A 46 -37.95 21.56 4.56
N CYS A 47 -37.51 22.76 4.16
CA CYS A 47 -36.10 23.03 3.97
C CYS A 47 -35.40 23.12 5.33
N GLY A 48 -34.60 22.10 5.63
CA GLY A 48 -33.89 21.96 6.89
C GLY A 48 -33.42 20.53 7.12
N ILE A 49 -32.47 20.34 8.03
CA ILE A 49 -31.97 19.00 8.38
C ILE A 49 -32.88 18.39 9.44
N ASP A 50 -33.56 17.30 9.07
CA ASP A 50 -34.46 16.56 9.97
C ASP A 50 -33.68 15.98 11.16
N PRO A 51 -34.33 15.72 12.31
CA PRO A 51 -33.69 15.02 13.43
C PRO A 51 -33.06 13.68 13.03
N ARG A 52 -33.72 12.91 12.16
CA ARG A 52 -33.20 11.63 11.65
C ARG A 52 -31.97 11.79 10.75
N GLU A 53 -31.96 12.83 9.91
CA GLU A 53 -30.80 13.14 9.06
C GLU A 53 -29.63 13.63 9.91
N ARG A 54 -29.93 14.39 10.97
CA ARG A 54 -28.96 14.82 11.98
C ARG A 54 -28.33 13.63 12.71
N GLU A 55 -29.12 12.63 13.10
CA GLU A 55 -28.61 11.37 13.68
C GLU A 55 -27.58 10.71 12.74
N ILE A 56 -27.89 10.63 11.44
CA ILE A 56 -26.98 10.06 10.42
C ILE A 56 -25.70 10.91 10.29
N LEU A 57 -25.81 12.24 10.26
CA LEU A 57 -24.66 13.14 10.17
C LEU A 57 -23.76 13.08 11.42
N VAL A 58 -24.35 12.96 12.61
CA VAL A 58 -23.59 12.74 13.86
C VAL A 58 -22.89 11.39 13.83
N PHE A 59 -23.56 10.33 13.36
CA PHE A 59 -22.96 9.01 13.20
C PHE A 59 -21.78 9.04 12.21
N LEU A 60 -21.92 9.75 11.10
CA LEU A 60 -20.83 10.00 10.15
C LEU A 60 -19.64 10.68 10.83
N ALA A 61 -19.87 11.74 11.61
CA ALA A 61 -18.80 12.44 12.33
C ALA A 61 -18.07 11.52 13.33
N VAL A 62 -18.79 10.67 14.06
CA VAL A 62 -18.20 9.67 14.97
C VAL A 62 -17.36 8.64 14.21
N ILE A 63 -17.84 8.12 13.08
CA ILE A 63 -17.08 7.18 12.25
C ILE A 63 -15.80 7.83 11.73
N ILE A 64 -15.88 9.05 11.20
CA ILE A 64 -14.72 9.78 10.70
C ILE A 64 -13.69 9.98 11.81
N ALA A 65 -14.12 10.41 13.00
CA ALA A 65 -13.22 10.61 14.15
C ALA A 65 -12.62 9.30 14.68
N TRP A 66 -13.37 8.19 14.66
CA TRP A 66 -12.86 6.89 15.09
C TRP A 66 -11.89 6.27 14.09
N LYS A 67 -12.23 6.29 12.79
CA LYS A 67 -11.37 5.79 11.71
C LYS A 67 -10.15 6.68 11.51
N GLY A 68 -10.28 7.98 11.74
CA GLY A 68 -9.18 8.94 11.64
C GLY A 68 -8.00 8.64 12.56
N ARG A 69 -8.28 8.18 13.78
CA ARG A 69 -7.25 7.76 14.74
C ARG A 69 -6.40 6.58 14.26
N LYS A 70 -6.87 5.82 13.27
CA LYS A 70 -6.18 4.66 12.71
C LYS A 70 -5.53 4.95 11.35
N ALA A 71 -5.63 6.19 10.84
CA ALA A 71 -5.03 6.53 9.56
C ALA A 71 -3.51 6.68 9.70
N THR A 72 -2.77 5.98 8.85
CA THR A 72 -1.30 5.98 8.85
C THR A 72 -0.70 7.22 8.17
N ASN A 73 -1.45 7.84 7.27
CA ASN A 73 -1.06 9.06 6.56
C ASN A 73 -2.27 9.99 6.36
N TRP A 74 -2.00 11.28 6.09
CA TRP A 74 -3.04 12.30 5.89
C TRP A 74 -3.90 12.05 4.65
N LEU A 75 -3.32 11.49 3.58
CA LEU A 75 -4.06 11.20 2.35
C LEU A 75 -5.09 10.07 2.57
N HIS A 76 -4.71 9.00 3.28
CA HIS A 76 -5.62 7.94 3.70
C HIS A 76 -6.72 8.48 4.62
N TYR A 77 -6.39 9.46 5.48
CA TYR A 77 -7.43 10.10 6.30
C TYR A 77 -8.45 10.84 5.43
N ILE A 78 -8.00 11.65 4.47
CA ILE A 78 -8.86 12.38 3.53
C ILE A 78 -9.70 11.41 2.67
N ASN A 79 -9.11 10.33 2.15
CA ASN A 79 -9.85 9.34 1.36
C ASN A 79 -10.92 8.62 2.18
N ASN A 80 -10.65 8.34 3.46
CA ASN A 80 -11.67 7.82 4.37
C ASN A 80 -12.81 8.83 4.59
N ILE A 81 -12.51 10.12 4.77
CA ILE A 81 -13.53 11.17 4.89
C ILE A 81 -14.43 11.17 3.64
N PHE A 82 -13.85 11.16 2.44
CA PHE A 82 -14.61 11.17 1.20
C PHE A 82 -15.47 9.90 1.03
N LEU A 83 -14.92 8.73 1.33
CA LEU A 83 -15.64 7.46 1.26
C LEU A 83 -16.86 7.44 2.19
N PHE A 84 -16.66 7.73 3.48
CA PHE A 84 -17.75 7.68 4.44
C PHE A 84 -18.79 8.79 4.20
N SER A 85 -18.36 9.97 3.76
CA SER A 85 -19.27 11.08 3.44
C SER A 85 -20.13 10.76 2.22
N LYS A 86 -19.58 10.13 1.17
CA LYS A 86 -20.37 9.68 0.00
C LYS A 86 -21.40 8.63 0.40
N ILE A 87 -21.02 7.64 1.20
CA ILE A 87 -21.94 6.59 1.65
C ILE A 87 -23.09 7.19 2.46
N ALA A 88 -22.78 8.11 3.38
CA ALA A 88 -23.80 8.82 4.16
C ALA A 88 -24.68 9.68 3.25
N ASN A 89 -24.11 10.43 2.30
CA ASN A 89 -24.88 11.27 1.38
C ASN A 89 -25.77 10.45 0.45
N ILE A 90 -25.35 9.27 -0.01
CA ILE A 90 -26.22 8.34 -0.74
C ILE A 90 -27.44 8.02 0.13
N ALA A 91 -27.23 7.56 1.37
CA ALA A 91 -28.33 7.23 2.27
C ALA A 91 -29.26 8.43 2.55
N LEU A 92 -28.68 9.62 2.74
CA LEU A 92 -29.41 10.86 3.01
C LEU A 92 -30.24 11.33 1.80
N PHE A 93 -29.66 11.34 0.60
CA PHE A 93 -30.39 11.72 -0.61
C PHE A 93 -31.51 10.71 -0.94
N PHE A 94 -31.26 9.40 -0.86
CA PHE A 94 -32.32 8.39 -1.05
C PHE A 94 -33.44 8.50 -0.02
N ARG A 95 -33.11 8.89 1.21
CA ARG A 95 -34.11 9.17 2.25
C ARG A 95 -34.93 10.42 1.92
N ALA A 96 -34.28 11.49 1.47
CA ALA A 96 -34.95 12.75 1.18
C ALA A 96 -35.84 12.64 -0.07
N ASP A 97 -35.31 12.07 -1.15
CA ASP A 97 -36.06 11.79 -2.37
C ASP A 97 -35.36 10.73 -3.23
N ALA A 98 -36.10 9.73 -3.70
CA ALA A 98 -35.52 8.64 -4.48
C ALA A 98 -34.89 9.11 -5.80
N LEU A 99 -35.48 10.11 -6.47
CA LEU A 99 -34.97 10.63 -7.73
C LEU A 99 -33.64 11.34 -7.51
N THR A 100 -33.58 12.25 -6.53
CA THR A 100 -32.35 12.97 -6.17
C THR A 100 -31.28 12.01 -5.65
N GLY A 101 -31.66 10.94 -4.95
CA GLY A 101 -30.77 9.83 -4.56
C GLY A 101 -30.11 9.14 -5.75
N ILE A 102 -30.89 8.79 -6.77
CA ILE A 102 -30.38 8.19 -8.02
C ILE A 102 -29.46 9.16 -8.76
N LEU A 103 -29.85 10.43 -8.88
CA LEU A 103 -29.03 11.46 -9.54
C LEU A 103 -27.68 11.66 -8.82
N TYR A 104 -27.70 11.71 -7.49
CA TYR A 104 -26.47 11.82 -6.70
C TYR A 104 -25.59 10.57 -6.87
N LEU A 105 -26.18 9.37 -6.84
CA LEU A 105 -25.44 8.13 -7.07
C LEU A 105 -24.77 8.11 -8.45
N MET A 106 -25.50 8.55 -9.49
CA MET A 106 -24.94 8.70 -10.85
C MET A 106 -23.79 9.71 -10.87
N ALA A 107 -23.93 10.86 -10.20
CA ALA A 107 -22.86 11.84 -10.10
C ALA A 107 -21.61 11.28 -9.40
N VAL A 108 -21.78 10.47 -8.34
CA VAL A 108 -20.66 9.78 -7.66
C VAL A 108 -19.95 8.82 -8.59
N VAL A 109 -20.69 8.02 -9.37
CA VAL A 109 -20.12 7.10 -10.36
C VAL A 109 -19.35 7.87 -11.44
N VAL A 110 -19.96 8.92 -12.01
CA VAL A 110 -19.33 9.76 -13.05
C VAL A 110 -18.04 10.40 -12.53
N VAL A 111 -18.05 11.00 -11.34
CA VAL A 111 -16.85 11.62 -10.75
C VAL A 111 -15.76 10.58 -10.47
N THR A 112 -16.13 9.36 -10.06
CA THR A 112 -15.17 8.28 -9.82
C THR A 112 -14.52 7.81 -11.13
N ILE A 113 -15.22 7.86 -12.26
CA ILE A 113 -14.68 7.53 -13.58
C ILE A 113 -13.81 8.67 -14.12
N LEU A 114 -14.27 9.93 -14.01
CA LEU A 114 -13.58 11.09 -14.56
C LEU A 114 -12.34 11.50 -13.75
N ALA A 115 -12.38 11.30 -12.44
CA ALA A 115 -11.31 11.60 -11.52
C ALA A 115 -11.00 10.34 -10.69
N PRO A 116 -10.17 9.43 -11.21
CA PRO A 116 -9.71 8.28 -10.43
C PRO A 116 -8.89 8.73 -9.23
N GLU A 117 -8.86 7.91 -8.18
CA GLU A 117 -8.06 8.16 -6.99
C GLU A 117 -6.58 8.35 -7.40
N PRO A 118 -5.94 9.47 -7.03
CA PRO A 118 -4.55 9.69 -7.36
C PRO A 118 -3.71 8.65 -6.62
N VAL A 119 -3.03 7.79 -7.38
CA VAL A 119 -2.09 6.83 -6.81
C VAL A 119 -1.01 7.63 -6.10
N TYR A 120 -0.86 7.39 -4.79
CA TYR A 120 0.14 8.08 -3.98
C TYR A 120 1.52 7.95 -4.64
N SER A 121 2.05 9.07 -5.13
CA SER A 121 3.31 9.15 -5.86
C SER A 121 4.40 9.86 -5.05
N GLY A 122 4.23 9.94 -3.72
CA GLY A 122 5.25 10.51 -2.84
C GLY A 122 6.52 9.66 -2.86
N PRO A 123 7.69 10.21 -2.50
CA PRO A 123 8.91 9.42 -2.35
C PRO A 123 8.67 8.38 -1.26
N GLU A 124 8.40 7.15 -1.68
CA GLU A 124 8.24 6.00 -0.82
C GLU A 124 9.62 5.72 -0.21
N LYS A 125 9.94 6.35 0.93
CA LYS A 125 11.10 5.95 1.74
C LYS A 125 10.76 4.71 2.57
N ILE A 126 10.06 3.78 1.93
CA ILE A 126 9.96 2.40 2.33
C ILE A 126 10.16 1.65 1.02
N THR A 127 11.40 1.25 0.78
CA THR A 127 11.70 0.26 -0.24
C THR A 127 11.02 -1.05 0.18
N TYR A 128 9.76 -1.21 -0.21
CA TYR A 128 9.10 -2.51 -0.18
C TYR A 128 9.71 -3.32 -1.31
N PHE A 129 10.77 -4.05 -0.98
CA PHE A 129 11.31 -5.04 -1.88
C PHE A 129 10.25 -6.14 -2.02
N GLN A 130 9.44 -6.05 -3.08
CA GLN A 130 8.90 -7.27 -3.68
C GLN A 130 10.13 -8.16 -3.91
N GLY A 131 10.13 -9.39 -3.39
CA GLY A 131 11.33 -10.21 -3.25
C GLY A 131 12.18 -10.40 -4.52
N SER A 132 11.69 -9.99 -5.70
CA SER A 132 12.45 -9.84 -6.94
C SER A 132 13.49 -8.70 -6.95
N GLU A 133 13.25 -7.57 -6.31
CA GLU A 133 14.12 -6.38 -6.35
C GLU A 133 15.24 -6.44 -5.32
N LEU A 134 15.05 -7.18 -4.22
CA LEU A 134 16.07 -7.37 -3.19
C LEU A 134 17.33 -8.01 -3.80
N PHE A 135 17.16 -9.04 -4.63
CA PHE A 135 18.29 -9.72 -5.27
C PHE A 135 18.97 -8.84 -6.31
N GLN A 136 18.21 -8.03 -7.06
CA GLN A 136 18.78 -7.12 -8.03
C GLN A 136 19.54 -5.99 -7.34
N GLU A 137 19.04 -5.48 -6.21
CA GLU A 137 19.73 -4.46 -5.43
C GLU A 137 20.94 -5.04 -4.66
N LEU A 138 20.88 -6.27 -4.13
CA LEU A 138 22.04 -6.93 -3.54
C LEU A 138 23.10 -7.34 -4.57
N ASP A 139 22.69 -7.72 -5.78
CA ASP A 139 23.61 -8.05 -6.88
C ASP A 139 24.22 -6.77 -7.49
N ARG A 140 23.44 -5.69 -7.56
CA ARG A 140 23.89 -4.35 -7.98
C ARG A 140 24.73 -3.65 -6.92
N ASP A 141 24.40 -3.85 -5.65
CA ASP A 141 25.24 -3.50 -4.51
C ASP A 141 26.44 -4.46 -4.50
N ARG A 142 27.41 -4.13 -5.35
CA ARG A 142 28.66 -4.85 -5.58
C ARG A 142 29.47 -5.09 -4.29
N LYS A 143 28.99 -4.60 -3.14
CA LYS A 143 29.45 -5.00 -1.82
C LYS A 143 29.28 -6.49 -1.55
N PHE A 144 28.20 -7.14 -2.00
CA PHE A 144 27.91 -8.55 -1.70
C PHE A 144 28.26 -9.55 -2.82
N ASN A 145 28.79 -9.07 -3.94
CA ASN A 145 29.17 -9.92 -5.06
C ASN A 145 30.56 -10.53 -4.81
N LEU A 146 30.62 -11.82 -4.46
CA LEU A 146 31.85 -12.60 -4.36
C LEU A 146 31.74 -13.86 -5.23
N PRO A 147 32.84 -14.38 -5.80
CA PRO A 147 32.79 -15.58 -6.65
C PRO A 147 32.21 -16.80 -5.92
N ASN A 148 32.37 -16.87 -4.59
CA ASN A 148 31.87 -17.89 -3.67
C ASN A 148 30.59 -17.50 -2.91
N LEU A 149 29.96 -16.35 -3.22
CA LEU A 149 28.66 -15.93 -2.68
C LEU A 149 27.77 -15.49 -3.84
N ARG A 150 26.79 -16.33 -4.18
CA ARG A 150 25.91 -16.10 -5.34
C ARG A 150 24.45 -16.03 -4.96
N PHE A 151 23.74 -15.16 -5.63
CA PHE A 151 22.29 -15.02 -5.53
C PHE A 151 21.64 -15.71 -6.73
N GLY A 152 20.52 -16.39 -6.49
CA GLY A 152 19.76 -17.11 -7.50
C GLY A 152 18.28 -16.84 -7.36
N LYS A 153 17.58 -16.78 -8.48
CA LYS A 153 16.12 -16.63 -8.54
C LYS A 153 15.52 -17.82 -9.26
N LEU A 154 14.43 -18.36 -8.70
CA LEU A 154 13.67 -19.45 -9.28
C LEU A 154 12.18 -19.10 -9.27
N ASP A 155 11.53 -19.18 -10.42
CA ASP A 155 10.09 -18.98 -10.54
C ASP A 155 9.34 -20.31 -10.30
N VAL A 156 8.91 -20.52 -9.07
CA VAL A 156 8.18 -21.75 -8.68
C VAL A 156 6.83 -21.92 -9.40
N GLY A 157 6.27 -20.87 -9.99
CA GLY A 157 5.07 -20.99 -10.83
C GLY A 157 5.36 -21.65 -12.17
N ARG A 158 6.58 -21.44 -12.70
CA ARG A 158 7.06 -22.08 -13.94
C ARG A 158 7.67 -23.47 -13.68
N TRP A 159 8.24 -23.68 -12.50
CA TRP A 159 8.95 -24.90 -12.07
C TRP A 159 8.31 -25.52 -10.81
N PRO A 160 7.12 -26.14 -10.94
CA PRO A 160 6.36 -26.64 -9.80
C PRO A 160 7.01 -27.86 -9.13
N LYS A 161 7.74 -28.70 -9.90
CA LYS A 161 8.45 -29.87 -9.35
C LYS A 161 9.53 -29.44 -8.36
N GLU A 162 10.20 -28.34 -8.65
CA GLU A 162 11.20 -27.71 -7.80
C GLU A 162 10.53 -27.10 -6.57
N ALA A 163 9.37 -26.45 -6.73
CA ALA A 163 8.58 -25.95 -5.61
C ALA A 163 8.25 -27.06 -4.59
N ASP A 164 7.81 -28.22 -5.07
CA ASP A 164 7.52 -29.38 -4.22
C ASP A 164 8.79 -29.92 -3.56
N ARG A 165 9.90 -29.99 -4.31
CA ARG A 165 11.21 -30.43 -3.78
C ARG A 165 11.69 -29.55 -2.62
N PHE A 166 11.49 -28.24 -2.71
CA PHE A 166 11.85 -27.28 -1.65
C PHE A 166 10.70 -27.02 -0.66
N ARG A 167 9.59 -27.76 -0.78
CA ARG A 167 8.39 -27.67 0.06
C ARG A 167 7.82 -26.25 0.13
N VAL A 168 7.79 -25.55 -1.01
CA VAL A 168 7.24 -24.20 -1.16
C VAL A 168 5.86 -24.29 -1.79
N ASN A 169 4.83 -23.87 -1.06
CA ASN A 169 3.47 -23.82 -1.58
C ASN A 169 3.26 -22.51 -2.37
N ALA A 170 3.14 -22.62 -3.68
CA ALA A 170 2.94 -21.47 -4.57
C ALA A 170 1.49 -20.93 -4.63
N HIS A 171 0.54 -21.54 -3.91
CA HIS A 171 -0.85 -21.09 -3.92
C HIS A 171 -1.00 -19.67 -3.33
N PRO A 172 -1.81 -18.77 -3.92
CA PRO A 172 -1.92 -17.36 -3.48
C PRO A 172 -2.28 -17.17 -2.00
N THR A 173 -3.05 -18.10 -1.42
CA THR A 173 -3.46 -18.05 -0.01
C THR A 173 -2.42 -18.62 0.95
N SER A 174 -1.36 -19.27 0.45
CA SER A 174 -0.34 -19.92 1.30
C SER A 174 0.50 -18.91 2.08
N ARG A 175 0.65 -17.70 1.53
CA ARG A 175 1.55 -16.63 2.01
C ARG A 175 3.01 -17.09 2.16
N GLN A 176 3.41 -18.14 1.43
CA GLN A 176 4.80 -18.62 1.41
C GLN A 176 5.66 -17.90 0.36
N LEU A 177 5.06 -17.13 -0.54
CA LEU A 177 5.79 -16.36 -1.55
C LEU A 177 5.90 -14.87 -1.14
N PRO A 178 7.07 -14.23 -1.36
CA PRO A 178 8.33 -14.85 -1.78
C PRO A 178 8.92 -15.75 -0.69
N THR A 179 9.68 -16.78 -1.09
CA THR A 179 10.53 -17.56 -0.18
C THR A 179 11.99 -17.23 -0.48
N ILE A 180 12.77 -16.88 0.55
CA ILE A 180 14.22 -16.71 0.47
C ILE A 180 14.86 -17.79 1.34
N CYS A 181 15.81 -18.54 0.77
CA CYS A 181 16.59 -19.56 1.46
C CYS A 181 18.08 -19.28 1.28
N VAL A 182 18.86 -19.50 2.34
CA VAL A 182 20.32 -19.46 2.32
C VAL A 182 20.84 -20.89 2.37
N PHE A 183 21.71 -21.23 1.41
CA PHE A 183 22.37 -22.53 1.35
C PHE A 183 23.86 -22.38 1.57
N LYS A 184 24.45 -23.30 2.33
CA LYS A 184 25.89 -23.42 2.53
C LYS A 184 26.25 -24.90 2.53
N ASP A 185 27.27 -25.27 1.78
CA ASP A 185 27.71 -26.67 1.65
C ASP A 185 26.55 -27.63 1.31
N ALA A 186 25.70 -27.20 0.36
CA ALA A 186 24.48 -27.88 -0.08
C ALA A 186 23.40 -28.09 1.00
N LYS A 187 23.52 -27.47 2.17
CA LYS A 187 22.54 -27.51 3.26
C LYS A 187 21.80 -26.19 3.39
N GLU A 188 20.47 -26.26 3.54
CA GLU A 188 19.64 -25.11 3.86
C GLU A 188 19.94 -24.65 5.29
N LEU A 189 20.50 -23.45 5.45
CA LEU A 189 20.81 -22.86 6.76
C LEU A 189 19.60 -22.15 7.36
N LYS A 190 18.95 -21.33 6.54
CA LYS A 190 17.86 -20.45 6.99
C LYS A 190 16.91 -20.14 5.85
N ARG A 191 15.64 -20.00 6.17
CA ARG A 191 14.59 -19.60 5.21
C ARG A 191 13.59 -18.62 5.80
N ARG A 192 13.01 -17.77 4.96
CA ARG A 192 11.80 -16.98 5.26
C ARG A 192 10.80 -17.04 4.09
N PRO A 193 9.49 -17.00 4.37
CA PRO A 193 8.89 -17.09 5.71
C PRO A 193 9.10 -18.48 6.34
N LEU A 194 9.02 -18.56 7.66
CA LEU A 194 9.01 -19.85 8.35
C LEU A 194 7.66 -20.52 8.14
N VAL A 195 7.66 -21.84 8.05
CA VAL A 195 6.44 -22.63 7.92
C VAL A 195 6.22 -23.38 9.22
N SER A 196 5.11 -23.10 9.90
CA SER A 196 4.69 -23.81 11.11
C SER A 196 4.37 -25.28 10.81
N GLU A 197 4.31 -26.12 11.85
CA GLU A 197 3.91 -27.53 11.74
C GLU A 197 2.54 -27.71 11.06
N LYS A 198 1.64 -26.73 11.25
CA LYS A 198 0.32 -26.67 10.60
C LYS A 198 0.38 -26.21 9.13
N ARG A 199 1.56 -26.21 8.50
CA ARG A 199 1.84 -25.77 7.12
C ARG A 199 1.44 -24.32 6.80
N ARG A 200 1.32 -23.47 7.82
CA ARG A 200 1.03 -22.04 7.65
C ARG A 200 2.31 -21.22 7.70
N ALA A 201 2.46 -20.29 6.77
CA ALA A 201 3.54 -19.32 6.78
C ALA A 201 3.39 -18.38 7.99
N ILE A 202 4.47 -18.23 8.75
CA ILE A 202 4.59 -17.21 9.79
C ILE A 202 4.93 -15.89 9.07
N PRO A 203 4.13 -14.83 9.24
CA PRO A 203 4.36 -13.56 8.55
C PRO A 203 5.78 -13.05 8.76
N PHE A 204 6.44 -12.67 7.67
CA PHE A 204 7.74 -12.02 7.68
C PHE A 204 7.70 -10.82 6.74
N VAL A 205 8.23 -9.69 7.19
CA VAL A 205 8.24 -8.45 6.42
C VAL A 205 9.57 -8.37 5.67
N PHE A 206 9.53 -8.55 4.35
CA PHE A 206 10.69 -8.53 3.48
C PHE A 206 11.14 -7.09 3.16
N THR A 207 11.83 -6.44 4.11
CA THR A 207 12.65 -5.25 3.83
C THR A 207 14.12 -5.63 3.72
N GLN A 208 14.94 -4.76 3.12
CA GLN A 208 16.39 -4.98 3.03
C GLN A 208 17.02 -5.08 4.42
N GLU A 209 16.65 -4.22 5.37
CA GLU A 209 17.23 -4.30 6.72
C GLU A 209 16.86 -5.61 7.39
N ASN A 210 15.58 -6.02 7.30
CA ASN A 210 15.12 -7.28 7.88
C ASN A 210 15.81 -8.49 7.24
N CYS A 211 16.03 -8.46 5.92
CA CYS A 211 16.73 -9.55 5.24
C CYS A 211 18.21 -9.59 5.59
N ILE A 212 18.90 -8.44 5.62
CA ILE A 212 20.31 -8.38 6.00
C ILE A 212 20.51 -8.87 7.44
N LEU A 213 19.67 -8.41 8.37
CA LEU A 213 19.74 -8.78 9.78
C LEU A 213 19.34 -10.25 10.00
N ASP A 214 18.20 -10.68 9.46
CA ASP A 214 17.70 -12.01 9.74
C ASP A 214 18.50 -13.09 9.01
N PHE A 215 18.91 -12.89 7.77
CA PHE A 215 19.79 -13.84 7.08
C PHE A 215 21.27 -13.69 7.44
N ASP A 216 21.61 -12.72 8.29
CA ASP A 216 22.97 -12.43 8.73
C ASP A 216 23.96 -12.26 7.55
N LEU A 217 23.51 -11.53 6.52
CA LEU A 217 24.21 -11.45 5.24
C LEU A 217 25.59 -10.80 5.38
N LEU A 218 25.77 -9.91 6.36
CA LEU A 218 27.06 -9.26 6.62
C LEU A 218 28.11 -10.25 7.16
N ASN A 219 27.72 -11.13 8.08
CA ASN A 219 28.64 -12.13 8.61
C ASN A 219 28.95 -13.21 7.55
N ILE A 220 27.94 -13.67 6.80
CA ILE A 220 28.14 -14.59 5.67
C ILE A 220 29.11 -13.97 4.66
N TYR A 221 28.93 -12.69 4.35
CA TYR A 221 29.82 -11.97 3.45
C TYR A 221 31.27 -11.94 3.95
N ASN A 222 31.49 -11.58 5.21
CA ASN A 222 32.83 -11.53 5.80
C ASN A 222 33.48 -12.92 5.81
N GLU A 223 32.72 -13.98 6.14
CA GLU A 223 33.21 -15.35 6.09
C GLU A 223 33.60 -15.78 4.67
N CYS A 224 32.76 -15.46 3.67
CA CYS A 224 33.05 -15.72 2.27
C CYS A 224 34.29 -14.94 1.80
N LEU A 225 34.44 -13.69 2.24
CA LEU A 225 35.59 -12.83 1.94
C LEU A 225 36.89 -13.42 2.52
N GLU A 226 36.84 -13.92 3.75
CA GLU A 226 37.97 -14.60 4.38
C GLU A 226 38.35 -15.92 3.69
N ARG A 227 37.39 -16.59 3.05
CA ARG A 227 37.63 -17.85 2.33
C ARG A 227 38.06 -17.68 0.88
N LEU A 228 38.12 -16.44 0.37
CA LEU A 228 38.60 -16.19 -0.99
C LEU A 228 40.06 -16.59 -1.17
N SER A 229 40.35 -17.18 -2.33
CA SER A 229 41.71 -17.42 -2.80
C SER A 229 42.51 -16.10 -2.84
N THR A 230 43.83 -16.18 -2.66
CA THR A 230 44.72 -15.03 -2.81
C THR A 230 44.62 -14.38 -4.18
N LYS A 231 44.30 -15.15 -5.23
CA LYS A 231 44.01 -14.63 -6.58
C LYS A 231 42.71 -13.83 -6.60
N ASP A 232 41.61 -14.42 -6.16
CA ASP A 232 40.28 -13.80 -6.16
C ASP A 232 40.21 -12.56 -5.24
N ARG A 233 40.97 -12.56 -4.14
CA ARG A 233 41.10 -11.37 -3.28
C ARG A 233 41.79 -10.21 -3.98
N ARG A 234 42.79 -10.48 -4.83
CA ARG A 234 43.47 -9.43 -5.62
C ARG A 234 42.53 -8.85 -6.66
N GLU A 235 41.85 -9.72 -7.42
CA GLU A 235 40.83 -9.31 -8.40
C GLU A 235 39.71 -8.48 -7.75
N ASN A 236 39.16 -8.91 -6.61
CA ASN A 236 38.15 -8.14 -5.88
C ASN A 236 38.67 -6.78 -5.36
N ASN A 237 39.94 -6.71 -4.93
CA ASN A 237 40.54 -5.45 -4.49
C ASN A 237 40.83 -4.49 -5.65
N ASP A 238 41.25 -5.00 -6.80
CA ASP A 238 41.48 -4.20 -8.01
C ASP A 238 40.16 -3.68 -8.60
N ASP A 239 39.10 -4.50 -8.57
CA ASP A 239 37.73 -4.11 -8.89
C ASP A 239 37.17 -3.04 -7.94
N ARG A 240 37.65 -2.98 -6.70
CA ARG A 240 37.30 -1.93 -5.72
C ARG A 240 38.09 -0.66 -5.90
N LYS A 241 39.35 -0.74 -6.34
CA LYS A 241 40.24 0.43 -6.55
C LYS A 241 39.97 1.16 -7.86
N THR A 242 39.42 0.48 -8.86
CA THR A 242 38.99 1.07 -10.14
C THR A 242 37.64 1.78 -10.05
N ARG A 243 37.11 1.98 -8.84
CA ARG A 243 35.81 2.60 -8.55
C ARG A 243 35.96 3.84 -7.69
#